data_AF-A0A1Y5MZ70-F1
#
_entry.id   AF-A0A1Y5MZ70-F1
#
_cell.length_a   1.000
_cell.length_b   1.000
_cell.length_c   1.000
_cell.angle_alpha   90.00
_cell.angle_beta   90.00
_cell.angle_gamma   90.00
#
_symmetry.space_group_name_H-M   'P 1'
#
loop_
_entity.id
_entity.type
_entity.pdbx_description
1 polymer ?
#
loop_
_entity_poly.entity_id
_entity_poly.type
_entity_poly.pdbx_seq_one_letter_code
_entity_poly.pdbx_strand_id
1 'polypeptide(L)' 'MIRIWIFCLFVLIFTGCAAKPQTSEPHIVYQEKYVPVKCNAKMPDKPKDDGKFETHKAKMIYYRDCEKKLKQCLGIKE' A
#
# COMPACT_ATOMS: atom_id res chain seq x y z
N MET A 1 -44.05 19.35 37.92
CA MET A 1 -42.62 19.68 37.69
C MET A 1 -41.83 18.49 37.12
N ILE A 2 -41.93 17.28 37.71
CA ILE A 2 -41.20 16.06 37.24
C ILE A 2 -41.42 15.72 35.76
N ARG A 3 -42.63 15.93 35.24
CA ARG A 3 -43.01 15.57 33.86
C ARG A 3 -42.34 16.43 32.79
N ILE A 4 -42.01 17.68 33.13
CA ILE A 4 -41.31 18.62 32.24
C ILE A 4 -39.82 18.25 32.18
N TRP A 5 -39.24 17.85 33.31
CA TRP A 5 -37.85 17.42 33.39
C TRP A 5 -37.58 16.15 32.57
N ILE A 6 -38.49 15.19 32.62
CA ILE A 6 -38.40 13.96 31.81
C ILE A 6 -38.42 14.29 30.30
N PHE A 7 -39.24 15.27 29.91
CA PHE A 7 -39.35 15.69 28.51
C PHE A 7 -38.07 16.38 28.02
N CYS A 8 -37.47 17.26 28.83
CA CYS A 8 -36.18 17.90 28.52
C CYS A 8 -35.04 16.88 28.40
N LEU A 9 -35.02 15.86 29.26
CA LEU A 9 -34.03 14.79 29.24
C LEU A 9 -34.14 13.95 27.95
N PHE A 10 -35.37 13.69 27.50
CA PHE A 10 -35.62 13.03 26.22
C PHE A 10 -35.11 13.85 25.03
N VAL A 11 -35.38 15.15 24.98
CA VAL A 11 -34.89 16.02 23.88
C VAL A 11 -33.37 16.02 23.80
N LEU A 12 -32.66 16.00 24.94
CA LEU A 12 -31.20 15.97 24.98
C LEU A 12 -30.58 14.67 24.43
N ILE A 13 -31.26 13.54 24.60
CA ILE A 13 -30.76 12.23 24.14
C ILE A 13 -30.92 12.09 22.61
N PHE A 14 -31.94 12.71 22.03
CA PHE A 14 -32.22 12.61 20.59
C PHE A 14 -31.48 13.63 19.70
N THR A 15 -30.86 14.66 20.26
CA THR A 15 -30.07 15.64 19.48
C THR A 15 -28.67 15.15 19.10
N GLY A 16 -28.16 14.09 19.73
CA GLY A 16 -26.80 13.57 19.48
C GLY A 16 -26.57 13.00 18.07
N CYS A 17 -27.63 12.64 17.34
CA CYS A 17 -27.51 12.07 15.99
C CYS A 17 -27.53 13.13 14.87
N ALA A 18 -27.93 14.37 15.17
CA ALA A 18 -27.97 15.47 14.20
C ALA A 18 -26.63 16.21 14.05
N ALA A 19 -25.68 15.99 14.98
CA ALA A 19 -24.37 16.64 14.99
C ALA A 19 -23.35 16.00 14.03
N LYS A 20 -23.71 14.90 13.36
CA LYS A 20 -22.93 14.43 12.22
C LYS A 20 -23.31 15.34 11.05
N PRO A 21 -22.39 16.16 10.53
CA PRO A 21 -22.69 16.93 9.34
C PRO A 21 -23.09 15.91 8.27
N GLN A 22 -24.34 16.02 7.80
CA GLN A 22 -24.78 15.40 6.57
C GLN A 22 -24.09 16.15 5.43
N THR A 23 -22.76 16.17 5.43
CA THR A 23 -21.96 16.60 4.30
C THR A 23 -22.22 15.55 3.24
N SER A 24 -23.23 15.84 2.43
CA SER A 24 -23.39 15.44 1.04
C SER A 24 -22.37 14.39 0.61
N GLU A 25 -22.89 13.17 0.43
CA GLU A 25 -22.28 12.09 -0.34
C GLU A 25 -21.10 11.40 0.36
N PRO A 26 -21.00 10.05 0.29
CA PRO A 26 -19.80 9.36 0.72
C PRO A 26 -18.65 9.96 -0.07
N HIS A 27 -17.74 10.65 0.61
CA HIS A 27 -16.60 11.30 -0.02
C HIS A 27 -15.75 10.16 -0.57
N ILE A 28 -15.92 9.83 -1.86
CA ILE A 28 -15.12 8.84 -2.54
C ILE A 28 -13.73 9.44 -2.65
N VAL A 29 -12.89 9.17 -1.65
CA VAL A 29 -11.49 9.58 -1.66
C VAL A 29 -10.78 8.66 -2.65
N TYR A 30 -10.62 9.14 -3.88
CA TYR A 30 -9.83 8.46 -4.89
C TYR A 30 -8.39 8.36 -4.41
N GLN A 31 -7.90 7.14 -4.21
CA GLN A 31 -6.50 6.87 -3.91
C GLN A 31 -5.76 6.61 -5.21
N GLU A 32 -4.75 7.44 -5.50
CA GLU A 32 -3.81 7.15 -6.56
C GLU A 32 -2.98 5.92 -6.19
N LYS A 33 -3.16 4.83 -6.95
CA LYS A 33 -2.31 3.65 -6.86
C LYS A 33 -1.26 3.73 -7.96
N TYR A 34 -0.03 4.04 -7.58
CA TYR A 34 1.10 3.95 -8.51
C TYR A 34 1.34 2.49 -8.89
N VAL A 35 1.21 2.18 -10.18
CA VAL A 35 1.51 0.86 -10.74
C VAL A 35 2.95 0.86 -11.23
N PRO A 36 3.76 -0.15 -10.90
CA PRO A 36 5.13 -0.21 -11.39
C PRO A 36 5.15 -0.34 -12.92
N VAL A 37 5.95 0.51 -13.56
CA VAL A 37 6.20 0.44 -15.01
C VAL A 37 7.22 -0.65 -15.29
N LYS A 38 6.98 -1.46 -16.33
CA LYS A 38 7.92 -2.49 -16.76
C LYS A 38 9.20 -1.82 -17.27
N CYS A 39 10.34 -2.27 -16.77
CA CYS A 39 11.63 -1.91 -17.34
C CYS A 39 11.92 -2.75 -18.58
N ASN A 40 12.53 -2.14 -19.61
CA ASN A 40 12.99 -2.81 -20.83
C ASN A 40 14.30 -3.62 -20.61
N ALA A 41 14.41 -4.33 -19.48
CA ALA A 41 15.55 -5.18 -19.17
C ALA A 41 15.11 -6.65 -19.16
N LYS A 42 15.79 -7.49 -19.95
CA LYS A 42 15.57 -8.94 -19.91
C LYS A 42 16.21 -9.51 -18.64
N MET A 43 15.40 -10.07 -17.75
CA MET A 43 15.89 -10.70 -16.52
C MET A 43 16.63 -12.00 -16.86
N PRO A 44 17.80 -12.29 -16.26
CA PRO A 44 18.46 -13.59 -16.44
C PRO A 44 17.63 -14.70 -15.78
N ASP A 45 17.85 -15.95 -16.20
CA ASP A 45 17.21 -17.11 -15.57
C ASP A 45 17.90 -17.45 -14.25
N LYS A 46 17.10 -17.75 -13.22
CA LYS A 46 17.63 -18.12 -11.91
C LYS A 46 18.29 -19.49 -11.99
N PRO A 47 19.58 -19.62 -11.60
CA PRO A 47 20.24 -20.92 -11.59
C PRO A 47 19.58 -21.86 -10.56
N LYS A 48 19.51 -23.15 -10.90
CA LYS A 48 19.09 -24.20 -9.96
C LYS A 48 20.14 -24.38 -8.86
N ASP A 49 19.66 -24.72 -7.68
CA ASP A 49 20.50 -24.89 -6.50
C ASP A 49 20.72 -26.38 -6.25
N ASP A 50 21.93 -26.87 -6.53
CA ASP A 50 22.30 -28.28 -6.37
C ASP A 50 23.09 -28.50 -5.05
N GLY A 51 23.14 -27.51 -4.16
CA GLY A 51 23.85 -27.59 -2.88
C GLY A 51 25.38 -27.60 -2.98
N LYS A 52 25.94 -27.32 -4.16
CA LYS A 52 27.39 -27.28 -4.41
C LYS A 52 27.90 -25.83 -4.30
N PHE A 53 29.16 -25.67 -3.94
CA PHE A 53 29.80 -24.35 -3.87
C PHE A 53 29.68 -23.57 -5.20
N GLU A 54 29.89 -24.24 -6.33
CA GLU A 54 29.79 -23.59 -7.64
C GLU A 54 28.37 -23.10 -7.97
N THR A 55 27.33 -23.83 -7.56
CA THR A 55 25.94 -23.38 -7.76
C THR A 55 25.60 -22.20 -6.86
N HIS A 56 26.11 -22.18 -5.64
CA HIS A 56 25.98 -21.02 -4.76
C HIS A 56 26.71 -19.78 -5.31
N LYS A 57 27.92 -19.96 -5.86
CA LYS A 57 28.67 -18.89 -6.53
C LYS A 57 27.91 -18.33 -7.73
N ALA A 58 27.38 -19.19 -8.59
CA ALA A 58 26.57 -18.79 -9.74
C ALA A 58 25.30 -18.01 -9.30
N LYS A 59 24.67 -18.42 -8.19
CA LYS A 59 23.52 -17.74 -7.60
C LYS A 59 23.86 -16.34 -7.08
N MET A 60 25.04 -16.16 -6.48
CA MET A 60 25.51 -14.84 -6.05
C MET A 60 25.77 -13.91 -7.23
N ILE A 61 26.36 -14.41 -8.31
CA ILE A 61 26.57 -13.65 -9.55
C ILE A 61 25.21 -13.24 -10.15
N TYR A 62 24.26 -14.17 -10.21
CA TYR A 62 22.89 -13.89 -10.65
C TYR A 62 22.26 -12.73 -9.88
N TYR A 63 22.34 -12.73 -8.55
CA TYR A 63 21.77 -11.65 -7.73
C TYR A 63 22.47 -10.31 -7.97
N ARG A 64 23.79 -10.30 -8.14
CA ARG A 64 24.55 -9.09 -8.50
C ARG A 64 24.08 -8.51 -9.83
N ASP A 65 23.90 -9.35 -10.84
CA ASP A 65 23.49 -8.91 -12.18
C ASP A 65 22.05 -8.40 -12.20
N CYS A 66 21.17 -8.98 -11.37
CA CYS A 66 19.81 -8.48 -11.15
C CYS A 66 19.82 -7.08 -10.56
N GLU A 67 20.65 -6.83 -9.54
CA GLU A 67 20.77 -5.52 -8.90
C GLU A 67 21.28 -4.46 -9.88
N LYS A 68 22.31 -4.80 -10.68
CA LYS A 68 22.85 -3.90 -11.71
C LYS A 68 21.79 -3.54 -12.76
N LYS A 69 21.00 -4.51 -13.22
CA LYS A 69 19.88 -4.24 -14.15
C LYS A 69 18.81 -3.37 -13.50
N LEU A 70 18.49 -3.59 -12.23
CA LEU A 70 17.53 -2.77 -11.49
C LEU A 70 18.01 -1.31 -11.38
N LYS A 71 19.29 -1.08 -11.09
CA LYS A 71 19.88 0.27 -11.06
C LYS A 71 19.80 0.96 -12.42
N GLN A 72 20.09 0.24 -13.50
CA GLN A 72 19.92 0.74 -14.87
C GLN A 72 18.46 1.12 -15.16
N CYS A 73 17.50 0.30 -14.71
CA CYS A 73 16.07 0.59 -14.86
C CYS A 73 15.63 1.87 -14.13
N LEU A 74 16.24 2.16 -12.98
CA LEU A 74 15.98 3.37 -12.20
C LEU A 74 16.78 4.59 -12.69
N GLY A 75 17.64 4.43 -13.70
CA GLY A 75 18.51 5.49 -14.20
C GLY A 75 19.63 5.90 -13.23
N ILE A 76 19.90 5.08 -12.21
CA ILE A 76 20.97 5.30 -11.24
C ILE A 76 22.27 4.90 -11.92
N LYS A 77 23.15 5.87 -12.20
CA LYS A 77 24.50 5.61 -12.72
C LYS A 77 25.35 5.03 -11.58
N GLU A 78 26.01 3.89 -11.84
CA GLU A 78 26.98 3.28 -10.92
C GLU A 78 28.27 4.09 -10.84
#